data_AF-A0AA37TID1-F1
#
_entry.id   AF-A0AA37TID1-F1
#
_cell.length_a   1.000
_cell.length_b   1.000
_cell.length_c   1.000
_cell.angle_alpha   90.00
_cell.angle_beta   90.00
_cell.angle_gamma   90.00
#
_symmetry.space_group_name_H-M   'P 1'
#
loop_
_entity.id
_entity.type
_entity.pdbx_description
1 polymer ?
#
loop_
_entity_poly.entity_id
_entity_poly.type
_entity_poly.pdbx_seq_one_letter_code
_entity_poly.pdbx_strand_id
1 'polypeptide(L)'
;MTVFTIVPSAPPQPGRPVRDRPVGRQGALLEQLARELNVPAETFLDEPPDGDAGELFALVRHWLAIGDSQARRRVLSLARQEAERSGYSEVA
;
A
#
# COMPACT_ATOMS: atom_id res chain seq x y z
N MET A 1 -33.71 0.79 -43.33
CA MET A 1 -33.74 0.05 -42.05
C MET A 1 -32.32 0.05 -41.52
N THR A 2 -32.04 0.81 -40.46
CA THR A 2 -30.70 0.91 -39.87
C THR A 2 -30.86 0.70 -38.37
N VAL A 3 -30.21 -0.34 -37.84
CA VAL A 3 -30.29 -0.73 -36.42
C VAL A 3 -29.23 0.05 -35.65
N PHE A 4 -29.65 0.80 -34.63
CA PHE A 4 -28.76 1.43 -33.66
C PHE A 4 -28.36 0.40 -32.60
N THR A 5 -27.08 0.05 -32.53
CA THR A 5 -26.52 -0.71 -31.41
C THR A 5 -26.36 0.23 -30.22
N ILE A 6 -27.23 0.07 -29.23
CA ILE A 6 -27.10 0.71 -27.91
C ILE A 6 -26.03 -0.08 -27.15
N VAL A 7 -24.85 0.50 -26.95
CA VAL A 7 -23.89 0.04 -25.94
C VAL A 7 -24.54 0.25 -24.57
N PRO A 8 -24.71 -0.79 -23.73
CA PRO A 8 -25.18 -0.58 -22.37
C PRO A 8 -24.09 0.16 -21.60
N SER A 9 -24.34 1.41 -21.26
CA SER A 9 -23.55 2.15 -20.26
C SER A 9 -23.54 1.32 -18.98
N ALA A 10 -22.34 0.88 -18.58
CA ALA A 10 -22.13 0.24 -17.30
C ALA A 10 -22.68 1.13 -16.17
N PRO A 11 -23.32 0.56 -15.13
CA PRO A 11 -23.86 1.34 -14.04
C PRO A 11 -22.75 2.16 -13.36
N PRO A 12 -23.04 3.39 -12.89
CA PRO A 12 -22.07 4.17 -12.13
C PRO A 12 -21.67 3.33 -10.91
N GLN A 13 -20.38 2.99 -10.83
CA GLN A 13 -19.90 2.18 -9.72
C GLN A 13 -20.24 2.91 -8.41
N PRO A 14 -20.92 2.23 -7.47
CA PRO A 14 -21.31 2.84 -6.22
C PRO A 14 -20.04 3.27 -5.50
N GLY A 15 -20.05 4.50 -5.00
CA GLY A 15 -18.90 5.24 -4.47
C GLY A 15 -17.80 4.34 -3.93
N ARG A 16 -16.64 4.37 -4.61
CA ARG A 16 -15.38 4.02 -3.94
C ARG A 16 -15.39 4.79 -2.62
N PRO A 17 -15.26 4.12 -1.47
CA PRO A 17 -15.08 4.86 -0.23
C PRO A 17 -13.87 5.75 -0.49
N VAL A 18 -14.05 7.07 -0.38
CA VAL A 18 -12.95 8.00 -0.25
C VAL A 18 -12.23 7.51 1.01
N ARG A 19 -11.25 6.63 0.84
CA ARG A 19 -10.48 6.09 1.96
C ARG A 19 -9.80 7.29 2.56
N ASP A 20 -10.17 7.60 3.79
CA ASP A 20 -9.68 8.78 4.51
C ASP A 20 -8.17 8.87 4.33
N ARG A 21 -7.72 9.99 3.76
CA ARG A 21 -6.29 10.25 3.62
C ARG A 21 -5.72 10.19 5.04
N PRO A 22 -4.73 9.33 5.31
CA PRO A 22 -4.18 9.21 6.66
C PRO A 22 -3.62 10.56 7.07
N VAL A 23 -4.29 11.24 8.00
CA VAL A 23 -3.91 12.57 8.48
C VAL A 23 -2.90 12.46 9.61
N GLY A 24 -1.91 13.36 9.62
CA GLY A 24 -0.85 13.39 10.62
C GLY A 24 0.39 12.57 10.23
N ARG A 25 1.17 12.14 11.23
CA ARG A 25 2.49 11.49 11.06
C ARG A 25 2.46 10.27 10.14
N GLN A 26 1.35 9.56 10.13
CA GLN A 26 1.16 8.32 9.37
C GLN A 26 1.05 8.58 7.86
N GLY A 27 0.38 9.67 7.45
CA GLY A 27 0.34 10.11 6.06
C GLY A 27 1.69 10.56 5.53
N ALA A 28 2.44 11.34 6.33
CA ALA A 28 3.78 11.77 5.95
C ALA A 28 4.74 10.60 5.69
N LEU A 29 4.61 9.52 6.48
CA LEU A 29 5.43 8.33 6.35
C LEU A 29 5.04 7.49 5.12
N LEU A 30 3.74 7.42 4.80
CA LEU A 30 3.27 6.79 3.56
C LEU A 30 3.70 7.56 2.31
N GLU A 31 3.62 8.89 2.32
CA GLU A 31 4.11 9.75 1.23
C GLU A 31 5.62 9.58 1.01
N GLN A 32 6.40 9.43 2.08
CA GLN A 32 7.82 9.14 1.98
C GLN A 32 8.08 7.76 1.36
N LEU A 33 7.40 6.71 1.84
CA LEU A 33 7.51 5.36 1.27
C LEU A 33 7.10 5.31 -0.20
N ALA A 34 6.03 6.02 -0.56
CA ALA A 34 5.53 6.14 -1.91
C ALA A 34 6.59 6.74 -2.85
N ARG A 35 7.28 7.78 -2.37
CA ARG A 35 8.38 8.41 -3.11
C ARG A 35 9.57 7.47 -3.31
N GLU A 36 10.00 6.76 -2.28
CA GLU A 36 11.12 5.80 -2.36
C GLU A 36 10.80 4.64 -3.32
N LEU A 37 9.56 4.18 -3.30
CA LEU A 37 9.09 3.09 -4.16
C LEU A 37 8.62 3.54 -5.54
N ASN A 38 8.67 4.86 -5.82
CA ASN A 38 8.19 5.49 -7.05
C ASN A 38 6.74 5.09 -7.43
N VAL A 39 5.86 5.02 -6.43
CA VAL A 39 4.45 4.70 -6.57
C VAL A 39 3.57 5.78 -5.93
N PRO A 40 2.30 5.92 -6.33
CA PRO A 40 1.38 6.83 -5.66
C PRO A 40 1.08 6.38 -4.22
N ALA A 41 0.95 7.32 -3.28
CA ALA A 41 0.66 7.00 -1.87
C ALA A 41 -0.72 6.36 -1.68
N GLU A 42 -1.66 6.60 -2.60
CA GLU A 42 -2.97 5.96 -2.62
C GLU A 42 -2.87 4.44 -2.84
N THR A 43 -1.79 3.97 -3.47
CA THR A 43 -1.55 2.53 -3.73
C THR A 43 -1.48 1.72 -2.43
N PHE A 44 -0.95 2.31 -1.34
CA PHE A 44 -0.93 1.67 -0.02
C PHE A 44 -2.32 1.61 0.64
N LEU A 45 -3.26 2.40 0.12
CA LEU A 45 -4.63 2.47 0.60
C LEU A 45 -5.57 1.69 -0.32
N ASP A 46 -5.14 1.16 -1.46
CA ASP A 46 -5.99 0.40 -2.38
C ASP A 46 -5.82 -1.12 -2.19
N GLU A 47 -6.55 -1.91 -2.99
CA GLU A 47 -6.31 -3.36 -3.12
C GLU A 47 -4.87 -3.56 -3.60
N PRO A 48 -4.04 -4.37 -2.91
CA PRO A 48 -2.67 -4.61 -3.36
C PRO A 48 -2.67 -5.31 -4.73
N PRO A 49 -1.79 -4.89 -5.67
CA PRO A 49 -1.60 -5.59 -6.93
C PRO A 49 -1.11 -7.03 -6.69
N ASP A 50 -1.36 -7.96 -7.60
CA ASP A 50 -0.83 -9.33 -7.47
C ASP A 50 0.71 -9.35 -7.57
N GLY A 51 1.34 -10.31 -6.87
CA GLY A 51 2.80 -10.54 -6.87
C GLY A 51 3.56 -9.83 -5.75
N ASP A 52 4.89 -9.87 -5.80
CA ASP A 52 5.80 -9.41 -4.72
C ASP A 52 5.55 -7.96 -4.28
N ALA A 53 5.18 -7.08 -5.22
CA ALA A 53 4.81 -5.71 -4.91
C ALA A 53 3.56 -5.64 -4.01
N GLY A 54 2.57 -6.49 -4.27
CA GLY A 54 1.37 -6.64 -3.45
C GLY A 54 1.65 -7.08 -2.04
N GLU A 55 2.56 -8.04 -1.88
CA GLU A 55 2.98 -8.53 -0.57
C GLU A 55 3.62 -7.40 0.26
N LEU A 56 4.47 -6.58 -0.36
CA LEU A 56 5.05 -5.40 0.29
C LEU A 56 3.96 -4.41 0.74
N PHE A 57 2.99 -4.11 -0.12
CA PHE A 57 1.88 -3.22 0.24
C PHE A 57 1.03 -3.79 1.38
N ALA A 58 0.74 -5.09 1.37
CA ALA A 58 0.03 -5.77 2.45
C ALA A 58 0.81 -5.70 3.77
N LEU A 59 2.12 -5.93 3.75
CA LEU A 59 3.00 -5.81 4.93
C LEU A 59 2.98 -4.40 5.52
N VAL A 60 3.11 -3.36 4.69
CA VAL A 60 3.04 -1.97 5.15
C VAL A 60 1.68 -1.68 5.78
N ARG A 61 0.58 -2.13 5.18
CA ARG A 61 -0.77 -1.98 5.76
C ARG A 61 -0.91 -2.69 7.11
N HIS A 62 -0.42 -3.92 7.23
CA HIS A 62 -0.44 -4.66 8.50
C HIS A 62 0.38 -3.97 9.58
N TRP A 63 1.57 -3.45 9.24
CA TRP A 63 2.40 -2.70 10.17
C TRP A 63 1.73 -1.41 10.66
N LEU A 64 1.03 -0.69 9.76
CA LEU A 64 0.28 0.52 10.10
C LEU A 64 -0.94 0.26 10.98
N ALA A 65 -1.58 -0.92 10.86
CA ALA A 65 -2.71 -1.32 11.70
C ALA A 65 -2.31 -1.59 13.17
N ILE A 66 -1.02 -1.77 13.46
CA ILE A 66 -0.52 -1.92 14.82
C ILE A 66 -0.58 -0.56 15.53
N GLY A 67 -1.56 -0.37 16.42
CA GLY A 67 -1.70 0.87 17.20
C GLY A 67 -0.57 1.14 18.18
N ASP A 68 0.10 0.09 18.68
CA ASP A 68 1.21 0.20 19.62
C ASP A 68 2.54 0.56 18.90
N SER A 69 3.08 1.73 19.25
CA SER A 69 4.36 2.24 18.74
C SER A 69 5.58 1.38 19.12
N GLN A 70 5.58 0.68 20.26
CA GLN A 70 6.65 -0.24 20.62
C GLN A 70 6.56 -1.52 19.80
N ALA A 71 5.35 -2.07 19.63
CA ALA A 71 5.14 -3.24 18.79
C ALA A 71 5.57 -2.98 17.34
N ARG A 72 5.22 -1.81 16.77
CA ARG A 72 5.70 -1.38 15.43
C ARG A 72 7.22 -1.35 15.32
N ARG A 73 7.92 -0.86 16.35
CA ARG A 73 9.39 -0.82 16.37
C ARG A 73 9.99 -2.23 16.41
N ARG A 74 9.43 -3.14 17.21
CA ARG A 74 9.89 -4.53 17.29
C ARG A 74 9.75 -5.25 15.96
N VAL A 75 8.64 -5.04 15.24
CA VAL A 75 8.44 -5.61 13.89
C VAL A 75 9.52 -5.12 12.93
N LEU A 76 9.84 -3.81 12.92
CA LEU A 76 10.92 -3.28 12.08
C LEU A 76 12.30 -3.84 12.46
N SER A 77 12.59 -3.97 13.76
CA SER A 77 13.83 -4.58 14.24
C SER A 77 13.95 -6.04 13.81
N LEU A 78 12.85 -6.80 13.83
CA LEU A 78 12.81 -8.19 13.39
C LEU A 78 13.02 -8.28 11.87
N ALA A 79 12.32 -7.45 11.09
CA ALA A 79 12.47 -7.40 9.64
C ALA A 79 13.91 -7.07 9.23
N ARG A 80 14.56 -6.14 9.95
CA ARG A 80 15.98 -5.82 9.74
C ARG A 80 16.89 -7.02 10.03
N GLN A 81 16.69 -7.68 11.18
CA GLN A 81 17.48 -8.87 11.53
C GLN A 81 17.32 -9.99 10.48
N GLU A 82 16.11 -10.19 9.96
CA GLU A 82 15.86 -11.20 8.95
C GLU A 82 16.48 -10.83 7.59
N ALA A 83 16.49 -9.54 7.22
CA ALA A 83 17.20 -9.06 6.03
C ALA A 83 18.71 -9.28 6.14
N GLU A 84 19.30 -8.92 7.28
CA GLU A 84 20.73 -9.17 7.58
C GLU A 84 21.05 -10.67 7.53
N ARG A 85 20.18 -11.52 8.09
CA ARG A 85 20.32 -12.99 8.07
C ARG A 85 20.17 -13.58 6.66
N SER A 86 19.30 -13.01 5.83
CA SER A 86 19.06 -13.43 4.45
C SER A 86 20.17 -13.00 3.49
N GLY A 87 21.21 -12.32 3.97
CA GLY A 87 22.31 -11.85 3.15
C GLY A 87 21.99 -10.59 2.34
N TYR A 88 20.87 -9.91 2.63
CA TYR A 88 20.63 -8.52 2.21
C TYR A 88 21.44 -7.58 3.11
N SER A 89 22.77 -7.76 3.10
CA SER A 89 23.71 -6.77 3.59
C SER A 89 24.00 -5.83 2.43
N GLU A 90 23.74 -4.52 2.63
CA GLU A 90 24.04 -3.44 1.70
C GLU A 90 25.32 -3.69 0.89
N VAL A 91 25.20 -3.61 -0.44
CA VAL A 91 26.25 -2.97 -1.23
C VAL A 91 26.32 -1.54 -0.68
N ALA A 92 27.50 -1.18 -0.17
CA ALA A 92 27.84 0.01 0.60
C ALA A 92 27.47 1.37 -0.03
#